data_AF-A0AA38FSC2-F1
#
_entry.id   AF-A0AA38FSC2-F1
#
_cell.length_a   1.000
_cell.length_b   1.000
_cell.length_c   1.000
_cell.angle_alpha   90.00
_cell.angle_beta   90.00
_cell.angle_gamma   90.00
#
_symmetry.space_group_name_H-M   'P 1'
#
loop_
_entity.id
_entity.type
_entity.pdbx_description
1 polymer ?
#
loop_
_entity_poly.entity_id
_entity_poly.type
_entity_poly.pdbx_seq_one_letter_code
_entity_poly.pdbx_strand_id
1 'polypeptide(L)'
;VVSENDDKPVIEVDYKGQKKLFTAEELSSMVLAKMKTIAEQYLMCEVKNAVVTVPAYFNDAQKRATRDDAKFTGLNVLRVINDATAAALTYAGFSSGRSNSMETKYVVIFDLGGGIFDVSMVKVRSGTKGD
;
A
#
# COMPACT_ATOMS: atom_id res chain seq x y z
N VAL A 1 -19.93 1.78 13.55
CA VAL A 1 -19.48 3.05 12.93
C VAL A 1 -20.40 4.13 13.43
N VAL A 2 -19.83 5.20 13.98
CA VAL A 2 -20.54 6.37 14.49
C VAL A 2 -20.04 7.59 13.73
N SER A 3 -20.92 8.55 13.47
CA SER A 3 -20.58 9.84 12.86
C SER A 3 -20.31 10.85 13.97
N GLU A 4 -19.10 11.41 14.04
CA GLU A 4 -18.85 12.61 14.84
C GLU A 4 -19.22 13.88 14.04
N ASN A 5 -19.26 15.02 14.73
CA ASN A 5 -19.71 16.35 14.28
C ASN A 5 -18.98 16.96 13.05
N ASP A 6 -18.14 16.19 12.36
CA ASP A 6 -17.27 16.65 11.26
C ASP A 6 -17.34 15.73 10.01
N ASP A 7 -18.42 14.96 9.86
CA ASP A 7 -18.70 14.01 8.76
C ASP A 7 -17.66 12.89 8.53
N LYS A 8 -16.60 12.81 9.33
CA LYS A 8 -15.65 11.69 9.29
C LYS A 8 -16.21 10.47 10.07
N PRO A 9 -16.32 9.29 9.43
CA PRO A 9 -16.76 8.08 10.12
C PRO A 9 -15.70 7.60 11.10
N VAL A 10 -16.12 7.28 12.33
CA VAL A 10 -15.28 6.66 13.36
C VAL A 10 -15.80 5.29 13.77
N ILE A 11 -14.89 4.42 14.17
CA ILE A 11 -15.16 3.07 14.65
C ILE A 11 -15.13 3.10 16.18
N GLU A 12 -16.29 2.95 16.82
CA GLU A 12 -16.37 2.69 18.26
C GLU A 12 -16.16 1.21 18.57
N VAL A 13 -15.27 0.91 19.52
CA VAL A 13 -15.05 -0.43 20.06
C VAL A 13 -15.01 -0.40 21.58
N ASP A 14 -15.46 -1.47 22.24
CA ASP A 14 -15.14 -1.70 23.64
C ASP A 14 -13.74 -2.32 23.74
N TYR A 15 -12.83 -1.62 24.40
CA TYR A 15 -11.49 -2.10 24.65
C TYR A 15 -11.14 -1.96 26.13
N LYS A 16 -10.95 -3.11 26.78
CA LYS A 16 -10.65 -3.19 28.23
C LYS A 16 -11.73 -2.53 29.10
N GLY A 17 -13.00 -2.67 28.73
CA GLY A 17 -14.14 -2.14 29.48
C GLY A 17 -14.33 -0.62 29.31
N GLN A 18 -13.68 -0.02 28.32
CA GLN A 18 -13.82 1.38 27.96
C GLN A 18 -14.18 1.50 26.48
N LYS A 19 -15.15 2.36 26.17
CA LYS A 19 -15.43 2.74 24.78
C LYS A 19 -14.26 3.56 24.25
N LYS A 20 -13.73 3.15 23.10
CA LYS A 20 -12.71 3.87 22.35
C LYS A 20 -13.18 4.12 20.93
N LEU A 21 -12.87 5.31 20.44
CA LEU A 21 -13.11 5.69 19.05
C LEU A 21 -11.79 5.60 18.29
N PHE A 22 -11.86 5.06 17.08
CA PHE A 22 -10.74 4.99 16.16
C PHE A 22 -11.16 5.51 14.79
N THR A 23 -10.27 6.26 14.15
CA THR A 23 -10.38 6.56 12.73
C THR A 23 -9.92 5.36 11.88
N ALA A 24 -10.30 5.32 10.60
CA ALA A 24 -9.81 4.27 9.69
C ALA A 24 -8.29 4.35 9.52
N GLU A 25 -7.78 5.57 9.54
CA GLU A 25 -6.36 5.94 9.54
C GLU A 25 -5.60 5.33 10.72
N GLU A 26 -6.11 5.50 11.95
CA GLU A 26 -5.50 4.92 13.15
C GLU A 26 -5.46 3.39 13.10
N LEU A 27 -6.56 2.76 12.68
CA LEU A 27 -6.59 1.30 12.53
C LEU A 27 -5.58 0.81 11.47
N SER A 28 -5.47 1.54 10.35
CA SER A 28 -4.50 1.23 9.28
C SER A 28 -3.06 1.36 9.79
N SER A 29 -2.77 2.37 10.61
CA SER A 29 -1.46 2.53 11.25
C SER A 29 -1.10 1.36 12.16
N MET A 30 -2.06 0.77 12.88
CA MET A 30 -1.82 -0.41 13.72
C MET A 30 -1.42 -1.63 12.89
N VAL A 31 -2.04 -1.82 11.72
CA VAL A 31 -1.68 -2.89 10.78
C VAL A 31 -0.25 -2.67 10.25
N LEU A 32 0.09 -1.45 9.84
CA LEU A 32 1.44 -1.11 9.39
C LEU A 32 2.49 -1.31 10.49
N ALA A 33 2.19 -0.95 11.73
CA ALA A 33 3.07 -1.18 12.87
C ALA A 33 3.32 -2.69 13.07
N LYS A 34 2.27 -3.51 12.94
CA LYS A 34 2.42 -4.98 13.01
C LYS A 34 3.29 -5.52 11.88
N MET A 35 3.11 -5.04 10.65
CA MET A 35 3.94 -5.44 9.50
C MET A 35 5.40 -5.03 9.67
N LYS A 36 5.67 -3.83 10.21
CA LYS A 36 7.02 -3.40 10.60
C LYS A 36 7.64 -4.37 11.59
N THR A 37 6.95 -4.70 12.69
CA THR A 37 7.46 -5.66 13.68
C THR A 37 7.79 -7.02 13.06
N ILE A 38 6.95 -7.53 12.15
CA ILE A 38 7.21 -8.80 11.45
C ILE A 38 8.50 -8.69 10.62
N ALA A 39 8.67 -7.61 9.86
CA ALA A 39 9.87 -7.39 9.05
C ALA A 39 11.14 -7.25 9.90
N GLU A 40 11.06 -6.51 11.01
CA GLU A 40 12.18 -6.32 11.95
C GLU A 40 12.59 -7.63 12.63
N GLN A 41 11.61 -8.46 12.99
CA GLN A 41 11.88 -9.80 13.54
C GLN A 41 12.54 -10.72 12.52
N TYR A 42 12.15 -10.64 11.25
CA TYR A 42 12.75 -11.44 10.19
C TYR A 42 14.18 -10.98 9.84
N LEU A 43 14.41 -9.66 9.77
CA LEU A 43 15.69 -9.07 9.38
C LEU A 43 16.67 -8.89 10.55
N MET A 44 16.20 -9.03 11.79
CA MET A 44 16.95 -8.78 13.02
C MET A 44 17.55 -7.37 13.09
N CYS A 45 16.88 -6.39 12.48
CA CYS A 45 17.29 -4.99 12.47
C CYS A 45 16.08 -4.05 12.37
N GLU A 46 16.29 -2.77 12.67
CA GLU A 46 15.24 -1.74 12.60
C GLU A 46 14.87 -1.42 11.15
N VAL A 47 13.58 -1.42 10.83
CA VAL A 47 13.06 -1.10 9.51
C VAL A 47 12.53 0.33 9.51
N LYS A 48 13.21 1.21 8.75
CA LYS A 48 12.90 2.65 8.69
C LYS A 48 12.19 3.08 7.43
N ASN A 49 12.43 2.42 6.30
CA ASN A 49 11.94 2.86 5.00
C ASN A 49 11.00 1.82 4.41
N ALA A 50 9.91 2.28 3.80
CA ALA A 50 8.94 1.41 3.17
C ALA A 50 8.38 2.02 1.87
N VAL A 51 7.91 1.14 0.98
CA VAL A 51 6.99 1.49 -0.10
C VAL A 51 5.67 0.81 0.24
N VAL A 52 4.57 1.56 0.16
CA VAL A 52 3.23 1.06 0.52
C VAL A 52 2.38 1.01 -0.75
N THR A 53 1.66 -0.10 -0.95
CA THR A 53 0.71 -0.24 -2.06
C THR A 53 -0.68 0.23 -1.66
N VAL A 54 -1.44 0.76 -2.62
CA VAL A 54 -2.86 1.10 -2.48
C VAL A 54 -3.64 0.64 -3.71
N PRO A 55 -4.97 0.48 -3.61
CA PRO A 55 -5.80 0.19 -4.78
C PRO A 55 -5.66 1.27 -5.86
N ALA A 56 -5.77 0.88 -7.13
CA ALA A 56 -5.55 1.80 -8.26
C ALA A 56 -6.57 2.96 -8.32
N TYR A 57 -7.77 2.75 -7.76
CA TYR A 57 -8.84 3.74 -7.70
C TYR A 57 -8.72 4.73 -6.52
N PHE A 58 -7.71 4.60 -5.66
CA PHE A 58 -7.48 5.59 -4.60
C PHE A 58 -7.16 6.97 -5.18
N ASN A 59 -7.87 7.99 -4.68
CA ASN A 59 -7.59 9.38 -5.00
C ASN A 59 -6.38 9.92 -4.19
N ASP A 60 -5.95 11.14 -4.49
CA ASP A 60 -4.78 11.75 -3.86
C ASP A 60 -4.95 11.97 -2.35
N ALA A 61 -6.17 12.24 -1.89
CA ALA A 61 -6.44 12.41 -0.47
C ALA A 61 -6.25 11.08 0.29
N GLN A 62 -6.77 9.98 -0.25
CA GLN A 62 -6.61 8.64 0.34
C GLN A 62 -5.14 8.16 0.30
N LYS A 63 -4.41 8.48 -0.78
CA LYS A 63 -2.96 8.21 -0.89
C LYS A 63 -2.16 8.99 0.14
N ARG A 64 -2.51 10.25 0.40
CA ARG A 64 -1.88 11.07 1.45
C ARG A 64 -2.19 10.52 2.83
N ALA A 65 -3.45 10.20 3.12
CA ALA A 65 -3.85 9.58 4.39
C ALA A 65 -3.02 8.33 4.67
N THR A 66 -2.94 7.39 3.73
CA THR A 66 -2.13 6.16 3.87
C THR A 66 -0.66 6.45 4.19
N ARG A 67 -0.07 7.49 3.59
CA ARG A 67 1.31 7.91 3.86
C ARG A 67 1.47 8.49 5.25
N ASP A 68 0.52 9.33 5.65
CA ASP A 68 0.54 10.00 6.95
C ASP A 68 0.32 8.98 8.09
N ASP A 69 -0.54 7.99 7.90
CA ASP A 69 -0.78 6.88 8.83
C ASP A 69 0.50 6.11 9.13
N ALA A 70 1.31 5.87 8.10
CA ALA A 70 2.59 5.18 8.24
C ALA A 70 3.61 5.96 9.08
N LYS A 71 3.53 7.30 9.14
CA LYS A 71 4.44 8.11 9.97
C LYS A 71 4.26 7.81 11.46
N PHE A 72 3.04 7.53 11.90
CA PHE A 72 2.77 7.16 13.29
C PHE A 72 3.45 5.84 13.71
N THR A 73 3.88 5.01 12.75
CA THR A 73 4.59 3.75 12.98
C THR A 73 6.12 3.90 12.97
N GLY A 74 6.62 5.13 12.74
CA GLY A 74 8.05 5.41 12.56
C GLY A 74 8.60 4.86 11.23
N LEU A 75 7.74 4.66 10.22
CA LEU A 75 8.14 4.35 8.85
C LEU A 75 8.22 5.62 8.01
N ASN A 76 9.33 5.78 7.30
CA ASN A 76 9.49 6.72 6.21
C ASN A 76 8.97 6.08 4.91
N VAL A 77 7.79 6.49 4.47
CA VAL A 77 7.19 6.01 3.22
C VAL A 77 7.82 6.74 2.04
N LEU A 78 8.70 6.04 1.33
CA LEU A 78 9.42 6.55 0.17
C LEU A 78 8.47 6.82 -1.00
N ARG A 79 7.49 5.95 -1.19
CA ARG A 79 6.47 6.07 -2.24
C ARG A 79 5.21 5.30 -1.84
N VAL A 80 4.07 5.86 -2.22
CA VAL A 80 2.81 5.12 -2.29
C VAL A 80 2.58 4.79 -3.75
N ILE A 81 2.47 3.51 -4.09
CA ILE A 81 2.27 3.06 -5.48
C ILE A 81 0.94 2.31 -5.61
N ASN A 82 0.39 2.27 -6.82
CA ASN A 82 -0.78 1.44 -7.08
C ASN A 82 -0.37 -0.03 -7.03
N ASP A 83 -1.25 -0.89 -6.49
CA ASP A 83 -0.98 -2.32 -6.35
C ASP A 83 -0.73 -2.99 -7.71
N ALA A 84 -1.57 -2.68 -8.69
CA ALA A 84 -1.37 -3.08 -10.08
C ALA A 84 0.01 -2.64 -10.63
N THR A 85 0.52 -1.47 -10.24
CA THR A 85 1.86 -1.06 -10.67
C THR A 85 2.94 -1.91 -9.98
N ALA A 86 2.78 -2.23 -8.70
CA ALA A 86 3.70 -3.10 -7.97
C ALA A 86 3.77 -4.51 -8.60
N ALA A 87 2.61 -5.09 -8.91
CA ALA A 87 2.50 -6.38 -9.58
C ALA A 87 3.11 -6.35 -11.00
N ALA A 88 2.84 -5.29 -11.79
CA ALA A 88 3.45 -5.12 -13.11
C ALA A 88 4.98 -5.02 -13.05
N LEU A 89 5.52 -4.26 -12.09
CA LEU A 89 6.96 -4.11 -11.87
C LEU A 89 7.60 -5.44 -11.48
N THR A 90 6.93 -6.22 -10.63
CA THR A 90 7.38 -7.55 -10.21
C THR A 90 7.43 -8.49 -11.42
N TYR A 91 6.35 -8.58 -12.18
CA TYR A 91 6.30 -9.41 -13.39
C TYR A 91 7.35 -9.00 -14.41
N ALA A 92 7.51 -7.68 -14.66
CA ALA A 92 8.52 -7.16 -15.57
C ALA A 92 9.95 -7.48 -15.07
N GLY A 93 10.21 -7.39 -13.77
CA GLY A 93 11.50 -7.70 -13.15
C GLY A 93 11.88 -9.18 -13.28
N PHE A 94 10.92 -10.10 -13.17
CA PHE A 94 11.16 -11.54 -13.37
C PHE A 94 11.20 -11.94 -14.85
N SER A 95 10.38 -11.31 -15.70
CA SER A 95 10.28 -11.62 -17.14
C SER A 95 11.39 -10.97 -17.99
N SER A 96 12.18 -10.05 -17.44
CA SER A 96 13.24 -9.32 -18.16
C SER A 96 14.54 -10.11 -18.31
N GLY A 97 14.44 -11.44 -18.46
CA GLY A 97 15.51 -12.25 -19.01
C GLY A 97 15.98 -11.70 -20.36
N ARG A 98 17.10 -10.98 -20.34
CA ARG A 98 18.08 -10.86 -21.45
C ARG A 98 17.59 -10.39 -22.82
N SER A 99 16.64 -9.46 -22.91
CA SER A 99 16.42 -8.75 -24.19
C SER A 99 16.58 -7.24 -24.04
N ASN A 100 17.64 -6.71 -24.65
CA ASN A 100 17.95 -5.27 -24.77
C ASN A 100 17.00 -4.52 -25.73
N SER A 101 15.87 -5.11 -26.10
CA SER A 101 14.88 -4.47 -26.95
C SER A 101 13.97 -3.56 -26.12
N MET A 102 13.88 -2.27 -26.49
CA MET A 102 12.84 -1.35 -26.02
C MET A 102 11.47 -1.84 -26.50
N GLU A 103 10.90 -2.80 -25.79
CA GLU A 103 9.57 -3.31 -26.07
C GLU A 103 8.56 -2.69 -25.11
N THR A 104 7.45 -2.23 -25.67
CA THR A 104 6.27 -1.83 -24.90
C THR A 104 5.36 -3.04 -24.79
N LYS A 105 5.02 -3.43 -23.57
CA LYS A 105 4.09 -4.52 -23.27
C LYS A 105 2.87 -3.97 -22.56
N TYR A 106 1.71 -4.52 -22.88
CA TYR A 106 0.49 -4.30 -22.10
C TYR A 106 0.29 -5.52 -21.22
N VAL A 107 0.23 -5.30 -19.91
CA VAL A 107 0.07 -6.33 -18.90
C VAL A 107 -1.31 -6.15 -18.29
N VAL A 108 -2.13 -7.20 -18.33
CA VAL A 108 -3.39 -7.25 -17.60
C VAL A 108 -3.14 -7.91 -16.26
N ILE A 109 -3.58 -7.26 -15.20
CA ILE A 109 -3.47 -7.72 -13.83
C ILE A 109 -4.88 -8.07 -13.36
N PHE A 110 -4.99 -9.30 -12.89
CA PHE A 110 -6.21 -9.88 -12.37
C PHE A 110 -5.97 -10.16 -10.89
N ASP A 111 -6.47 -9.28 -10.02
CA ASP A 111 -6.35 -9.40 -8.57
C ASP A 111 -7.68 -9.89 -7.99
N LEU A 112 -7.70 -11.15 -7.58
CA LEU A 112 -8.86 -11.81 -6.99
C LEU A 112 -8.56 -12.13 -5.52
N GLY A 113 -8.80 -11.13 -4.68
CA GLY A 113 -8.69 -11.25 -3.22
C GLY A 113 -9.92 -11.89 -2.58
N GLY A 114 -9.88 -12.07 -1.26
CA GLY A 114 -10.97 -12.71 -0.50
C GLY A 114 -12.27 -11.91 -0.41
N GLY A 115 -12.27 -10.63 -0.79
CA GLY A 115 -13.46 -9.77 -0.75
C GLY A 115 -13.46 -8.63 -1.75
N ILE A 116 -12.41 -8.52 -2.58
CA ILE A 116 -12.26 -7.47 -3.59
C ILE A 116 -11.74 -8.16 -4.86
N PHE A 117 -12.30 -7.76 -5.99
CA PHE A 117 -11.87 -8.20 -7.32
C PHE A 117 -11.55 -6.97 -8.16
N ASP A 118 -10.28 -6.81 -8.52
CA ASP A 118 -9.77 -5.68 -9.29
C ASP A 118 -9.09 -6.16 -10.59
N VAL A 119 -9.39 -5.47 -11.69
CA VAL A 119 -8.73 -5.69 -12.99
C VAL A 119 -8.09 -4.39 -13.45
N SER A 120 -6.81 -4.45 -13.79
CA SER A 120 -6.05 -3.29 -14.27
C SER A 120 -5.25 -3.64 -15.52
N MET A 121 -5.19 -2.73 -16.48
CA MET A 121 -4.28 -2.85 -17.63
C MET A 121 -3.15 -1.82 -17.50
N VAL A 122 -1.91 -2.32 -17.45
CA VAL A 122 -0.70 -1.50 -17.26
C VAL A 122 0.15 -1.56 -18.52
N LYS A 123 0.53 -0.41 -19.05
CA LYS A 123 1.51 -0.29 -20.12
C LYS A 123 2.91 -0.23 -19.50
N VAL A 124 3.72 -1.26 -19.75
CA VAL A 124 5.10 -1.37 -19.27
C VAL A 124 6.05 -1.16 -20.44
N ARG A 125 7.05 -0.31 -20.28
CA ARG A 125 8.11 -0.11 -21.28
C ARG A 125 9.45 -0.54 -20.68
N SER A 126 10.10 -1.52 -21.29
CA SER A 126 11.46 -1.92 -20.90
C SER A 126 12.46 -0.88 -21.41
N GLY A 127 13.31 -0.33 -20.53
CA GLY A 127 14.38 0.61 -20.89
C GLY A 127 14.16 2.07 -20.50
N THR A 128 13.99 2.34 -19.21
CA THR A 128 14.20 3.68 -18.64
C THR A 128 15.50 3.66 -17.84
N LYS A 129 16.53 4.38 -18.32
CA LYS A 129 17.51 4.96 -17.40
C LYS A 129 16.70 5.79 -16.40
N GLY A 130 16.97 5.57 -15.11
CA GLY A 130 16.47 6.47 -14.08
C GLY A 130 17.08 7.84 -14.33
N ASP A 131 16.25 8.77 -14.78
CA ASP A 131 16.44 10.20 -14.59
C ASP A 131 15.39 10.66 -13.57
#